data_AF-A0A849BKR0-F1
#
_entry.id   AF-A0A849BKR0-F1
#
_cell.length_a   1.000
_cell.length_b   1.000
_cell.length_c   1.000
_cell.angle_alpha   90.00
_cell.angle_beta   90.00
_cell.angle_gamma   90.00
#
_symmetry.space_group_name_H-M   'P 1'
#
loop_
_entity.id
_entity.type
_entity.pdbx_description
1 polymer ?
#
loop_
_entity_poly.entity_id
_entity_poly.type
_entity_poly.pdbx_seq_one_letter_code
_entity_poly.pdbx_strand_id
1 'polypeptide(L)'
;LTREGDGAVVPPLLVQPLAVADLAAELARVAVGPPRGLLEVAGPRTEDLVDMARRTLSARREPLELRELARHALRRRGRRRGHAARPRRRPDAHDLRQLAARRLGAGVSGPPVAQPVRPTRPDLRRTP
;
A
#
# COMPACT_ATOMS: atom_id res chain seq x y z
N LEU A 1 0.36 -6.97 13.10
CA LEU A 1 0.48 -7.52 14.46
C LEU A 1 0.32 -6.37 15.43
N THR A 2 -0.58 -6.46 16.41
CA THR A 2 -0.59 -5.49 17.52
C THR A 2 0.18 -6.13 18.66
N ARG A 3 1.27 -5.51 19.10
CA ARG A 3 2.11 -6.02 20.18
C ARG A 3 1.49 -5.64 21.52
N GLU A 4 1.37 -6.61 22.42
CA GLU A 4 0.86 -6.45 23.78
C GLU A 4 1.83 -7.19 24.71
N GLY A 5 2.69 -6.44 25.41
CA GLY A 5 3.78 -7.03 26.21
C GLY A 5 4.71 -7.91 25.36
N ASP A 6 4.91 -9.14 25.81
CA ASP A 6 5.72 -10.17 25.14
C ASP A 6 4.96 -10.98 24.07
N GLY A 7 3.71 -10.59 23.80
CA GLY A 7 2.85 -11.24 22.82
C GLY A 7 2.42 -10.31 21.68
N ALA A 8 1.84 -10.90 20.64
CA ALA A 8 1.14 -10.18 19.60
C ALA A 8 -0.22 -10.80 19.31
N VAL A 9 -1.19 -9.91 19.09
CA VAL A 9 -2.54 -10.28 18.67
C VAL A 9 -2.65 -10.24 17.15
N VAL A 10 -3.22 -11.31 16.59
CA VAL A 10 -3.41 -11.50 15.15
C VAL A 10 -4.88 -11.79 14.84
N PRO A 11 -5.48 -11.07 13.89
CA PRO A 11 -6.84 -11.38 13.49
C PRO A 11 -6.87 -12.66 12.63
N PRO A 12 -7.83 -13.58 12.84
CA PRO A 12 -7.98 -14.80 12.05
C PRO A 12 -8.59 -14.48 10.68
N LEU A 13 -7.76 -13.94 9.78
CA LEU A 13 -8.14 -13.50 8.45
C LEU A 13 -7.41 -14.31 7.39
N LEU A 14 -8.08 -14.48 6.25
CA LEU A 14 -7.46 -14.95 5.03
C LEU A 14 -6.79 -13.79 4.28
N VAL A 15 -5.57 -14.00 3.81
CA VAL A 15 -4.76 -13.04 3.05
C VAL A 15 -4.17 -13.71 1.81
N GLN A 16 -3.74 -12.95 0.79
CA GLN A 16 -3.09 -13.49 -0.40
C GLN A 16 -1.68 -12.89 -0.56
N PRO A 17 -0.67 -13.45 0.12
CA PRO A 17 0.67 -12.87 0.16
C PRO A 17 1.38 -13.01 -1.20
N LEU A 18 1.90 -11.89 -1.70
CA LEU A 18 2.71 -11.84 -2.91
C LEU A 18 4.18 -11.63 -2.55
N ALA A 19 5.08 -12.41 -3.15
CA ALA A 19 6.51 -12.17 -2.98
C ALA A 19 6.92 -10.88 -3.68
N VAL A 20 7.83 -10.12 -3.05
CA VAL A 20 8.30 -8.83 -3.59
C VAL A 20 8.99 -8.99 -4.94
N ALA A 21 9.75 -10.08 -5.14
CA ALA A 21 10.40 -10.38 -6.41
C ALA A 21 9.39 -10.56 -7.56
N ASP A 22 8.29 -11.26 -7.29
CA ASP A 22 7.21 -11.48 -8.27
C ASP A 22 6.50 -10.17 -8.60
N LEU A 23 6.23 -9.33 -7.58
CA LEU A 23 5.69 -8.00 -7.79
C LEU A 23 6.63 -7.13 -8.64
N ALA A 24 7.94 -7.17 -8.38
CA ALA A 24 8.92 -6.40 -9.15
C ALA A 24 8.96 -6.85 -10.62
N ALA A 25 8.86 -8.15 -10.88
CA ALA A 25 8.79 -8.69 -12.24
C ALA A 25 7.50 -8.26 -12.98
N GLU A 26 6.36 -8.22 -12.29
CA GLU A 26 5.11 -7.69 -12.87
C GLU A 26 5.20 -6.18 -13.11
N LEU A 27 5.73 -5.41 -12.15
CA LEU A 27 5.91 -3.97 -12.30
C LEU A 27 6.82 -3.62 -13.49
N ALA A 28 7.94 -4.34 -13.66
CA ALA A 28 8.84 -4.15 -14.80
C ALA A 28 8.12 -4.41 -16.13
N ARG A 29 7.31 -5.47 -16.21
CA ARG A 29 6.50 -5.76 -17.41
C ARG A 29 5.46 -4.70 -17.71
N VAL A 30 4.77 -4.19 -16.68
CA VAL A 30 3.77 -3.12 -16.85
C VAL A 30 4.45 -1.82 -17.28
N ALA A 31 5.60 -1.48 -16.73
CA ALA A 31 6.30 -0.22 -17.00
C ALA A 31 6.78 -0.09 -18.46
N VAL A 32 7.14 -1.19 -19.12
CA VAL A 32 7.58 -1.20 -20.53
C VAL A 32 6.45 -1.48 -21.52
N GLY A 33 5.27 -1.83 -21.03
CA GLY A 33 4.11 -2.16 -21.85
C GLY A 33 3.25 -0.94 -22.20
N PRO A 34 2.19 -1.14 -23.01
CA PRO A 34 1.19 -0.11 -23.26
C PRO A 34 0.55 0.36 -21.94
N PRO A 35 0.12 1.64 -21.84
CA PRO A 35 -0.57 2.14 -20.66
C PRO A 35 -1.77 1.27 -20.30
N ARG A 36 -1.84 0.87 -19.04
CA ARG A 36 -2.97 0.11 -18.48
C ARG A 36 -3.71 0.97 -17.46
N GLY A 37 -4.97 0.62 -17.22
CA GLY A 37 -5.75 1.17 -16.11
C GLY A 37 -5.27 0.63 -14.76
N LEU A 38 -6.17 0.62 -13.77
CA LEU A 38 -5.89 0.01 -12.47
C LEU A 38 -5.68 -1.50 -12.61
N LEU A 39 -4.56 -2.00 -12.11
CA LEU A 39 -4.27 -3.43 -12.00
C LEU A 39 -4.13 -3.80 -10.52
N GLU A 40 -4.92 -4.78 -10.09
CA GLU A 40 -4.77 -5.39 -8.77
C GLU A 40 -3.91 -6.64 -8.89
N VAL A 41 -2.92 -6.79 -8.00
CA VAL A 41 -1.97 -7.91 -8.01
C VAL A 41 -1.98 -8.54 -6.62
N ALA A 42 -2.06 -9.86 -6.56
CA ALA A 42 -2.09 -10.64 -5.34
C ALA A 42 -1.23 -11.90 -5.47
N GLY A 43 -0.96 -12.53 -4.33
CA GLY A 43 -0.28 -13.82 -4.29
C GLY A 43 -1.07 -14.93 -5.00
N PRO A 44 -0.39 -16.02 -5.41
CA PRO A 44 -1.04 -17.12 -6.10
C PRO A 44 -1.96 -17.96 -5.21
N ARG A 45 -1.85 -17.82 -3.89
CA ARG A 45 -2.57 -18.64 -2.91
C ARG A 45 -3.10 -17.78 -1.78
N THR A 46 -4.29 -18.14 -1.29
CA THR A 46 -4.84 -17.61 -0.05
C THR A 46 -4.26 -18.37 1.14
N GLU A 47 -3.84 -17.65 2.18
CA GLU A 47 -3.23 -18.17 3.40
C GLU A 47 -3.95 -17.64 4.65
N ASP A 48 -3.98 -18.43 5.72
CA ASP A 48 -4.39 -17.97 7.05
C ASP A 48 -3.29 -17.07 7.65
N LEU A 49 -3.65 -15.85 8.05
CA LEU A 49 -2.73 -14.87 8.60
C LEU A 49 -2.07 -15.32 9.91
N VAL A 50 -2.75 -16.12 10.72
CA VAL A 50 -2.21 -16.66 11.98
C VAL A 50 -1.11 -17.67 11.65
N ASP A 51 -1.37 -18.61 10.75
CA ASP A 51 -0.39 -19.61 10.35
C ASP A 51 0.80 -18.98 9.62
N MET A 52 0.54 -18.01 8.75
CA MET A 52 1.59 -17.25 8.08
C MET A 52 2.46 -16.48 9.08
N ALA A 53 1.86 -15.84 10.08
CA ALA A 53 2.60 -15.15 11.13
C ALA A 53 3.47 -16.13 11.94
N ARG A 54 2.93 -17.30 12.33
CA ARG A 54 3.68 -18.36 13.04
C ARG A 54 4.90 -18.83 12.24
N ARG A 55 4.69 -19.14 10.96
CA ARG A 55 5.77 -19.53 10.03
C ARG A 55 6.84 -18.43 9.89
N THR A 56 6.41 -17.18 9.77
CA THR A 56 7.32 -16.03 9.59
C THR A 56 8.18 -15.82 10.83
N LEU A 57 7.60 -15.85 12.02
CA LEU A 57 8.34 -15.71 13.28
C LEU A 57 9.33 -16.88 13.49
N SER A 58 8.90 -18.10 13.16
CA SER A 58 9.75 -19.29 13.22
C SER A 58 10.96 -19.17 12.29
N ALA A 59 10.74 -18.73 11.04
CA ALA A 59 11.83 -18.49 10.08
C ALA A 59 12.80 -17.39 10.53
N ARG A 60 12.31 -16.39 11.26
CA ARG A 60 13.11 -15.29 11.82
C ARG A 60 13.72 -15.60 13.18
N ARG A 61 13.41 -16.76 13.78
CA ARG A 61 13.81 -17.15 15.14
C ARG A 61 13.38 -16.11 16.20
N GLU A 62 12.21 -15.52 16.01
CA GLU A 62 11.63 -14.55 16.94
C GLU A 62 10.66 -15.28 17.89
N PRO A 63 10.97 -15.38 19.21
CA PRO A 63 10.15 -16.12 20.18
C PRO A 63 9.00 -15.23 20.69
N LEU A 64 8.11 -14.82 19.80
CA LEU A 64 6.95 -13.98 20.13
C LEU A 64 5.70 -14.85 20.30
N GLU A 65 4.98 -14.69 21.42
CA GLU A 65 3.73 -15.42 21.64
C GLU A 65 2.62 -14.85 20.74
N LEU A 66 1.99 -15.71 19.93
CA LEU A 66 0.89 -15.32 19.05
C LEU A 66 -0.47 -15.70 19.62
N ARG A 67 -1.34 -14.71 19.79
CA ARG A 67 -2.72 -14.87 20.26
C ARG A 67 -3.71 -14.47 19.18
N GLU A 68 -4.72 -15.28 18.96
CA GLU A 68 -5.77 -14.95 18.01
C GLU A 68 -6.75 -13.95 18.61
N LEU A 69 -7.11 -12.93 17.83
CA LEU A 69 -8.21 -12.06 18.19
C LEU A 69 -9.52 -12.84 18.11
N ALA A 70 -10.28 -12.89 19.21
CA ALA A 70 -11.59 -13.53 19.24
C ALA A 70 -12.49 -13.03 18.09
N ARG A 71 -13.05 -13.94 17.29
CA ARG A 71 -13.87 -13.60 16.09
C ARG A 71 -15.05 -12.66 16.41
N HIS A 72 -15.62 -12.72 17.62
CA HIS A 72 -16.68 -11.81 18.07
C HIS A 72 -16.19 -10.37 18.32
N ALA A 73 -14.92 -10.17 18.64
CA ALA A 73 -14.31 -8.85 18.79
C ALA A 73 -14.15 -8.14 17.43
N LEU A 74 -13.87 -8.88 16.34
CA LEU A 74 -13.83 -8.34 14.99
C LEU A 74 -15.19 -7.73 14.57
N ARG A 75 -16.31 -8.38 14.92
CA ARG A 75 -17.66 -7.87 14.62
C ARG A 75 -17.96 -6.55 15.32
N ARG A 76 -17.51 -6.36 16.57
CA ARG A 76 -17.74 -5.12 17.33
C ARG A 76 -16.84 -3.96 16.87
N ARG A 77 -15.59 -4.24 16.48
CA ARG A 77 -14.69 -3.22 15.93
C ARG A 77 -15.16 -2.68 14.57
N GLY A 78 -15.78 -3.52 13.73
CA GLY A 78 -16.36 -3.09 12.45
C GLY A 78 -17.52 -2.09 12.57
N ARG A 79 -18.29 -2.12 13.67
CA ARG A 79 -19.46 -1.24 13.84
C ARG A 79 -19.12 0.21 14.23
N ARG A 80 -17.95 0.47 14.82
CA ARG A 80 -17.54 1.85 15.22
C ARG A 80 -16.81 2.64 14.12
N ARG A 81 -16.55 2.02 12.95
CA ARG A 81 -16.01 2.71 11.76
C ARG A 81 -16.79 2.33 10.50
N GLY A 82 -18.10 2.17 10.63
CA GLY A 82 -19.01 2.17 9.49
C GLY A 82 -19.13 3.57 8.88
N HIS A 83 -18.05 4.13 8.35
CA HIS A 83 -18.18 5.02 7.22
C HIS A 83 -18.49 4.10 6.05
N ALA A 84 -19.78 3.99 5.73
CA ALA A 84 -20.24 3.40 4.50
C ALA A 84 -19.32 3.90 3.38
N ALA A 85 -18.61 2.99 2.73
CA ALA A 85 -18.02 3.26 1.44
C ALA A 85 -19.19 3.62 0.52
N ARG A 86 -19.53 4.91 0.46
CA ARG A 86 -20.42 5.42 -0.58
C ARG A 86 -19.76 5.02 -1.90
N PRO A 87 -20.52 4.50 -2.87
CA PRO A 87 -19.97 4.30 -4.20
C PRO A 87 -19.40 5.66 -4.64
N ARG A 88 -18.11 5.72 -4.93
CA ARG A 88 -17.47 6.91 -5.49
C ARG A 88 -18.10 7.11 -6.86
N ARG A 89 -19.21 7.85 -6.92
CA ARG A 89 -19.75 8.40 -8.15
C ARG A 89 -18.60 9.18 -8.78
N ARG A 90 -18.24 8.85 -10.03
CA ARG A 90 -17.24 9.64 -10.76
C ARG A 90 -17.73 11.10 -10.75
N PRO A 91 -16.89 12.06 -10.32
CA PRO A 91 -17.26 13.47 -10.37
C PRO A 91 -17.51 13.83 -11.83
N ASP A 92 -18.63 14.51 -12.08
CA ASP A 92 -18.93 14.97 -13.42
C ASP A 92 -18.17 16.27 -13.74
N ALA A 93 -18.31 16.75 -14.97
CA ALA A 93 -17.60 17.93 -15.42
C ALA A 93 -17.94 19.18 -14.60
N HIS A 94 -19.13 19.24 -13.98
CA HIS A 94 -19.55 20.35 -13.16
C HIS A 94 -18.88 20.32 -11.78
N ASP A 95 -18.78 19.13 -11.18
CA ASP A 95 -18.05 18.92 -9.93
C ASP A 95 -16.57 19.29 -10.06
N LEU A 96 -15.94 18.91 -11.17
CA LEU A 96 -14.53 19.23 -11.44
C LEU A 96 -14.31 20.74 -11.63
N ARG A 97 -15.23 21.44 -12.30
CA ARG A 97 -15.16 22.91 -12.44
C ARG A 97 -15.28 23.62 -11.10
N GLN A 98 -16.17 23.18 -10.22
CA GLN A 98 -16.31 23.78 -8.89
C GLN A 98 -15.10 23.50 -7.99
N LEU A 99 -14.51 22.30 -8.06
CA LEU A 99 -13.30 21.95 -7.31
C LEU A 99 -12.08 22.77 -7.77
N ALA A 100 -11.95 23.01 -9.08
CA ALA A 100 -10.93 23.87 -9.64
C ALA A 100 -11.10 25.34 -9.20
N ALA A 101 -12.33 25.86 -9.23
CA ALA A 101 -12.63 27.22 -8.78
C ALA A 101 -12.30 27.44 -7.28
N ARG A 102 -12.56 26.44 -6.44
CA ARG A 102 -12.22 26.50 -5.01
C ARG A 102 -10.71 26.49 -4.73
N ARG A 103 -9.92 25.80 -5.56
CA ARG A 103 -8.45 25.81 -5.43
C ARG A 103 -7.82 27.12 -5.88
N LEU A 104 -8.44 27.85 -6.80
CA LEU A 104 -7.94 29.13 -7.30
C LEU A 104 -8.28 30.31 -6.38
N GLY A 105 -9.27 30.17 -5.49
CA GLY A 105 -9.62 31.19 -4.48
C GLY A 105 -8.83 31.10 -3.17
N ALA A 106 -8.10 30.01 -2.93
CA ALA A 106 -7.20 29.88 -1.79
C ALA A 106 -5.77 30.08 -2.30
N GLY A 107 -5.16 31.22 -1.99
CA GLY A 107 -3.76 31.49 -2.32
C GLY A 107 -2.86 30.41 -1.73
N VAL A 108 -2.44 29.45 -2.56
CA VAL A 108 -1.42 28.46 -2.22
C VAL A 108 -0.12 28.90 -2.87
N SER A 109 0.76 29.47 -2.04
CA SER A 109 2.20 29.44 -2.30
C SER A 109 2.63 27.97 -2.22
N GLY A 110 2.73 27.31 -3.38
CA GLY A 110 3.26 25.95 -3.47
C GLY A 110 4.79 25.98 -3.35
N PRO A 111 5.43 24.95 -2.76
CA PRO A 111 6.88 24.85 -2.76
C PRO A 111 7.39 24.77 -4.21
N PRO A 112 8.60 25.29 -4.51
CA PRO A 112 9.14 25.29 -5.86
C PRO A 112 9.24 23.85 -6.37
N VAL A 113 8.62 23.61 -7.52
CA VAL A 113 8.76 22.36 -8.27
C VAL A 113 10.25 22.17 -8.56
N ALA A 114 10.84 21.09 -8.05
CA ALA A 114 12.21 20.73 -8.34
C ALA A 114 12.36 20.56 -9.86
N GLN A 115 13.22 21.38 -10.47
CA GLN A 115 13.53 21.28 -11.89
C GLN A 115 14.19 19.93 -12.18
N PRO A 116 13.90 19.29 -13.32
CA PRO A 116 14.56 18.04 -13.69
C PRO A 116 16.06 18.28 -13.83
N VAL A 117 16.84 17.58 -12.99
CA VAL A 117 18.29 17.55 -13.07
C VAL A 117 18.67 16.93 -14.41
N ARG A 118 19.28 17.73 -15.30
CA ARG A 118 19.87 17.22 -16.55
C ARG A 118 20.98 16.22 -16.18
N PRO A 119 21.03 15.03 -16.80
CA PRO A 119 22.16 14.13 -16.58
C PRO A 119 23.44 14.78 -17.12
N THR A 120 24.36 15.12 -16.21
CA THR A 120 25.73 15.51 -16.56
C THR A 120 26.42 14.30 -17.17
N ARG A 121 26.88 14.43 -18.42
CA ARG A 121 27.78 13.44 -19.03
C ARG A 121 29.09 13.42 -18.24
N PRO A 122 29.63 12.25 -17.86
CA PRO A 122 30.94 12.19 -17.24
C PRO A 122 32.01 12.55 -18.28
N ASP A 123 32.86 13.50 -17.93
CA ASP A 123 33.97 13.98 -18.76
C ASP A 123 35.13 12.97 -18.67
N LEU A 124 35.28 12.13 -19.69
CA LEU A 124 36.33 11.11 -19.81
C LEU A 124 37.65 11.73 -20.30
N ARG A 125 38.16 12.74 -19.59
CA ARG A 125 39.54 13.21 -19.78
C ARG A 125 40.12 13.69 -18.46
N ARG A 126 40.76 12.77 -17.73
CA ARG A 126 41.92 13.04 -16.87
C ARG A 126 42.52 11.71 -16.36
N THR A 127 43.47 11.20 -17.14
CA THR A 127 44.71 10.58 -16.67
C THR A 127 45.84 11.58 -17.00
N PRO A 128 46.90 11.64 -16.20
CA PRO A 128 47.92 10.60 -16.13
C PRO A 128 48.10 9.96 -14.75
#